data_AF-A0A6P3IJU8-F1
#
_entry.id   AF-A0A6P3IJU8-F1
#
_cell.length_a   1.000
_cell.length_b   1.000
_cell.length_c   1.000
_cell.angle_alpha   90.00
_cell.angle_beta   90.00
_cell.angle_gamma   90.00
#
_symmetry.space_group_name_H-M   'P 1'
#
loop_
_entity.id
_entity.type
_entity.pdbx_description
1 polymer ?
#
loop_
_entity_poly.entity_id
_entity_poly.type
_entity_poly.pdbx_seq_one_letter_code
_entity_poly.pdbx_strand_id
1 'polypeptide(L)'
;SGDGKHINLRYGCGRIMGVLATDTVRIGRLIAKSQTFVLSMNQLSGALEHASYDGIMGLAQPSLAIHGTTPIFDNLNKNRIIPEPVFAFFISSWPQKSSLLMLGGVDHAYHKGALKWVLVTQAHLWQIAVDRISMNKKVIACSGGCQAILDVGSSFLFGPTDIVRSIQRSINPSPLQNEQQLILCNSTMTLPPVIFTINGMDFPMSRKYYIQKVSKDICFITFNGGTEYISPSETWVLGDIFLRAYFTVFDQSKNKIGLAPSV
;
A
#
# COMPACT_ATOMS: atom_id res chain seq x y z
N SER A 1 19.22 28.41 -14.32
CA SER A 1 19.05 29.27 -13.13
C SER A 1 17.93 28.68 -12.29
N GLY A 2 18.27 27.83 -11.32
CA GLY A 2 17.27 27.22 -10.44
C GLY A 2 17.10 28.10 -9.21
N ASP A 3 15.94 28.75 -9.07
CA ASP A 3 15.47 29.26 -7.79
C ASP A 3 15.20 28.05 -6.88
N GLY A 4 16.26 27.55 -6.27
CA GLY A 4 16.31 26.28 -5.54
C GLY A 4 15.50 26.33 -4.26
N LYS A 5 14.17 26.25 -4.37
CA LYS A 5 13.29 26.06 -3.22
C LYS A 5 13.66 24.72 -2.58
N HIS A 6 14.35 24.77 -1.44
CA HIS A 6 14.71 23.59 -0.67
C HIS A 6 13.43 22.89 -0.24
N ILE A 7 13.30 21.62 -0.64
CA ILE A 7 12.20 20.76 -0.26
C ILE A 7 12.68 19.82 0.83
N ASN A 8 11.84 19.67 1.83
CA ASN A 8 12.02 18.72 2.91
C ASN A 8 10.83 17.75 2.95
N LEU A 9 11.05 16.51 2.52
CA LEU A 9 10.03 15.46 2.54
C LEU A 9 10.31 14.49 3.70
N ARG A 10 9.28 14.21 4.50
CA ARG A 10 9.30 13.16 5.52
C ARG A 10 8.42 12.01 5.06
N TYR A 11 8.97 10.81 5.08
CA TYR A 11 8.28 9.55 4.89
C TYR A 11 8.21 8.80 6.23
N GLY A 12 7.38 7.76 6.32
CA GLY A 12 7.26 6.97 7.55
C GLY A 12 8.59 6.38 8.04
N CYS A 13 9.53 6.10 7.14
CA CYS A 13 10.79 5.42 7.42
C CYS A 13 12.06 6.25 7.13
N GLY A 14 11.92 7.53 6.77
CA GLY A 14 13.06 8.34 6.37
C GLY A 14 12.71 9.76 5.95
N ARG A 15 13.74 10.50 5.55
CA ARG A 15 13.62 11.90 5.13
C ARG A 15 14.50 12.15 3.92
N ILE A 16 13.99 12.97 2.98
CA ILE A 16 14.74 13.45 1.84
C ILE A 16 14.80 14.98 1.90
N MET A 17 15.99 15.53 1.69
CA MET A 17 16.18 16.95 1.41
C MET A 17 16.65 17.10 -0.04
N GLY A 18 16.04 18.03 -0.76
CA GLY A 18 16.32 18.20 -2.17
C GLY A 18 15.90 19.55 -2.72
N VAL A 19 16.01 19.68 -4.03
CA VAL A 19 15.56 20.84 -4.80
C VAL A 19 14.62 20.40 -5.90
N LEU A 20 13.71 21.28 -6.30
CA LEU A 20 12.85 21.04 -7.45
C LEU A 20 13.67 21.14 -8.74
N ALA A 21 13.50 20.14 -9.60
CA ALA A 21 13.96 20.14 -10.98
C ALA A 21 12.79 19.82 -11.91
N THR A 22 12.91 20.19 -13.17
CA THR A 22 11.90 19.90 -14.20
C THR A 22 12.60 19.32 -15.42
N ASP A 23 12.13 18.16 -15.86
CA ASP A 23 12.67 17.50 -17.04
C ASP A 23 11.58 16.61 -17.69
N THR A 24 11.93 15.88 -18.74
CA THR A 24 11.09 14.86 -19.35
C THR A 24 11.31 13.51 -18.66
N VAL A 25 10.23 12.93 -18.13
CA VAL A 25 10.26 11.59 -17.51
C VAL A 25 9.61 10.58 -18.45
N ARG A 26 10.27 9.43 -18.66
CA ARG A 26 9.77 8.33 -19.47
C ARG A 26 9.45 7.11 -18.58
N ILE A 27 8.21 6.62 -18.65
CA ILE A 27 7.77 5.38 -18.00
C ILE A 27 7.35 4.39 -19.08
N GLY A 28 8.19 3.40 -19.37
CA GLY A 28 7.97 2.50 -20.51
C GLY A 28 7.88 3.30 -21.82
N ARG A 29 6.69 3.34 -22.42
CA ARG A 29 6.36 4.10 -23.63
C ARG A 29 5.73 5.47 -23.36
N LEU A 30 5.35 5.75 -22.12
CA LEU A 30 4.72 7.01 -21.73
C LEU A 30 5.79 8.07 -21.51
N ILE A 31 5.56 9.27 -22.04
CA ILE A 31 6.50 10.40 -21.94
C ILE A 31 5.77 11.57 -21.27
N ALA A 32 6.15 11.89 -20.04
CA ALA A 32 5.70 13.06 -19.31
C ALA A 32 6.71 14.19 -19.52
N LYS A 33 6.40 15.13 -20.42
CA LYS A 33 7.21 16.33 -20.62
C LYS A 33 7.02 17.30 -19.45
N SER A 34 8.07 18.09 -19.18
CA SER A 34 8.03 19.14 -18.15
C SER A 34 7.53 18.64 -16.79
N GLN A 35 7.93 17.43 -16.40
CA GLN A 35 7.61 16.85 -15.11
C GLN A 35 8.52 17.46 -14.05
N THR A 36 7.91 18.09 -13.04
CA THR A 36 8.64 18.55 -11.86
C THR A 36 8.83 17.41 -10.86
N PHE A 37 10.04 17.24 -10.35
CA PHE A 37 10.37 16.25 -9.33
C PHE A 37 11.46 16.79 -8.39
N VAL A 38 11.73 16.07 -7.30
CA VAL A 38 12.77 16.45 -6.33
C VAL A 38 14.07 15.73 -6.64
N LEU A 39 15.15 16.47 -6.82
CA LEU A 39 16.51 15.95 -6.82
C LEU A 39 17.02 15.91 -5.38
N SER A 40 17.33 14.73 -4.85
CA SER A 40 17.94 14.58 -3.53
C SER A 40 19.34 15.20 -3.53
N MET A 41 19.65 16.02 -2.52
CA MET A 41 20.96 16.68 -2.39
C MET A 41 21.86 16.05 -1.32
N ASN A 42 21.28 15.34 -0.35
CA ASN A 42 22.03 14.73 0.75
C ASN A 42 21.86 13.21 0.74
N GLN A 43 22.73 12.52 1.50
CA GLN A 43 22.58 11.10 1.80
C GLN A 43 21.20 10.83 2.39
N LEU A 44 20.54 9.84 1.81
CA LEU A 44 19.32 9.26 2.36
C LEU A 44 19.60 8.78 3.78
N SER A 45 18.61 8.89 4.66
CA SER A 45 18.70 8.40 6.04
C SER A 45 17.56 7.45 6.34
N GLY A 46 17.80 6.53 7.29
CA GLY A 46 16.81 5.53 7.68
C GLY A 46 16.69 4.41 6.65
N ALA A 47 15.47 3.89 6.46
CA ALA A 47 15.27 2.72 5.60
C ALA A 47 15.56 2.99 4.11
N LEU A 48 15.59 4.26 3.70
CA LEU A 48 15.88 4.66 2.32
C LEU A 48 17.36 4.47 1.95
N GLU A 49 18.27 4.43 2.91
CA GLU A 49 19.70 4.20 2.67
C GLU A 49 20.00 2.77 2.20
N HIS A 50 19.18 1.81 2.63
CA HIS A 50 19.32 0.39 2.28
C HIS A 50 18.28 -0.07 1.25
N ALA A 51 17.57 0.88 0.62
CA ALA A 51 16.59 0.57 -0.40
C ALA A 51 17.27 0.01 -1.66
N SER A 52 16.65 -0.99 -2.29
CA SER A 52 17.11 -1.54 -3.57
C SER A 52 16.66 -0.71 -4.78
N TYR A 53 16.21 0.53 -4.57
CA TYR A 53 15.65 1.42 -5.58
C TYR A 53 16.21 2.84 -5.40
N ASP A 54 16.31 3.58 -6.51
CA ASP A 54 16.96 4.90 -6.53
C ASP A 54 16.04 6.05 -6.05
N GLY A 55 14.72 5.86 -6.10
CA GLY A 55 13.76 6.89 -5.76
C GLY A 55 12.32 6.42 -5.71
N ILE A 56 11.41 7.36 -5.46
CA ILE A 56 9.98 7.11 -5.24
C ILE A 56 9.17 7.87 -6.28
N MET A 57 8.22 7.17 -6.92
CA MET A 57 7.21 7.76 -7.79
C MET A 57 5.84 7.75 -7.09
N GLY A 58 5.40 8.91 -6.62
CA GLY A 58 4.12 9.06 -5.95
C GLY A 58 2.93 8.94 -6.90
N LEU A 59 1.92 8.16 -6.49
CA LEU A 59 0.65 7.94 -7.22
C LEU A 59 -0.59 8.26 -6.36
N ALA A 60 -0.40 8.99 -5.24
CA ALA A 60 -1.50 9.53 -4.46
C ALA A 60 -2.15 10.74 -5.16
N GLN A 61 -3.19 11.31 -4.57
CA GLN A 61 -3.92 12.43 -5.17
C GLN A 61 -3.07 13.71 -5.18
N PRO A 62 -3.28 14.62 -6.16
CA PRO A 62 -2.51 15.86 -6.26
C PRO A 62 -2.63 16.80 -5.06
N SER A 63 -3.67 16.66 -4.24
CA SER A 63 -3.82 17.41 -2.98
C SER A 63 -2.74 17.10 -1.94
N LEU A 64 -2.03 15.97 -2.06
CA LEU A 64 -0.90 15.59 -1.21
C LEU A 64 0.46 16.05 -1.79
N ALA A 65 0.50 16.51 -3.03
CA ALA A 65 1.73 16.90 -3.69
C ALA A 65 2.36 18.14 -3.04
N ILE A 66 3.66 18.34 -3.28
CA ILE A 66 4.32 19.60 -2.91
C ILE A 66 3.57 20.74 -3.60
N HIS A 67 3.19 21.76 -2.82
CA HIS A 67 2.42 22.88 -3.33
C HIS A 67 3.05 23.49 -4.60
N GLY A 68 2.25 23.57 -5.67
CA GLY A 68 2.68 24.10 -6.97
C GLY A 68 3.33 23.06 -7.90
N THR A 69 3.41 21.78 -7.49
CA THR A 69 3.88 20.69 -8.35
C THR A 69 2.72 19.81 -8.82
N THR A 70 2.90 19.13 -9.95
CA THR A 70 1.91 18.19 -10.52
C THR A 70 2.47 16.77 -10.43
N PRO A 71 1.77 15.80 -9.81
CA PRO A 71 2.21 14.41 -9.83
C PRO A 71 2.27 13.85 -11.24
N ILE A 72 3.07 12.80 -11.43
CA ILE A 72 3.35 12.29 -12.77
C ILE A 72 2.12 11.69 -13.46
N PHE A 73 1.25 11.03 -12.71
CA PHE A 73 0.02 10.47 -13.26
C PHE A 73 -0.94 11.57 -13.74
N ASP A 74 -1.09 12.64 -12.94
CA ASP A 74 -1.85 13.83 -13.30
C ASP A 74 -1.28 14.54 -14.53
N ASN A 75 0.05 14.63 -14.66
CA ASN A 75 0.71 15.19 -15.84
C ASN A 75 0.36 14.38 -17.10
N LEU A 76 0.50 13.05 -17.03
CA LEU A 76 0.15 12.14 -18.12
C LEU A 76 -1.31 12.27 -18.52
N ASN A 77 -2.22 12.34 -17.54
CA ASN A 77 -3.65 12.48 -17.77
C ASN A 77 -4.01 13.84 -18.40
N LYS A 78 -3.52 14.94 -17.80
CA LYS A 78 -3.79 16.32 -18.27
C LYS A 78 -3.34 16.53 -19.72
N ASN A 79 -2.24 15.90 -20.12
CA ASN A 79 -1.71 15.96 -21.48
C ASN A 79 -2.25 14.87 -22.42
N ARG A 80 -3.26 14.09 -21.98
CA ARG A 80 -3.89 13.01 -22.76
C ARG A 80 -2.90 11.97 -23.29
N ILE A 81 -1.84 11.72 -22.54
CA ILE A 81 -0.84 10.68 -22.84
C ILE A 81 -1.39 9.30 -22.50
N ILE A 82 -2.22 9.22 -21.46
CA ILE A 82 -2.96 8.01 -21.09
C ILE A 82 -4.43 8.09 -21.56
N PRO A 83 -5.03 7.00 -22.05
CA PRO A 83 -6.42 6.98 -22.51
C PRO A 83 -7.44 7.19 -21.38
N GLU A 84 -7.20 6.56 -20.23
CA GLU A 84 -8.10 6.59 -19.09
C GLU A 84 -7.36 7.08 -17.82
N PRO A 85 -8.00 7.87 -16.94
CA PRO A 85 -7.43 8.32 -15.67
C PRO A 85 -7.48 7.22 -14.59
N VAL A 86 -7.07 6.01 -14.97
CA VAL A 86 -6.99 4.84 -14.10
C VAL A 86 -5.59 4.25 -14.12
N PHE A 87 -5.17 3.67 -13.00
CA PHE A 87 -4.00 2.82 -12.94
C PHE A 87 -4.28 1.59 -12.09
N ALA A 88 -3.55 0.51 -12.32
CA ALA A 88 -3.75 -0.74 -11.62
C ALA A 88 -2.44 -1.41 -11.23
N PHE A 89 -2.50 -2.15 -10.13
CA PHE A 89 -1.40 -2.97 -9.63
C PHE A 89 -1.79 -4.44 -9.62
N PHE A 90 -0.94 -5.23 -10.28
CA PHE A 90 -0.81 -6.67 -10.02
C PHE A 90 0.52 -6.88 -9.29
N ILE A 91 0.47 -7.42 -8.07
CA ILE A 91 1.68 -7.72 -7.31
C ILE A 91 1.82 -9.24 -7.19
N SER A 92 2.83 -9.78 -7.87
CA SER A 92 3.13 -11.20 -7.83
C SER A 92 3.65 -11.64 -6.45
N SER A 93 3.36 -12.89 -6.07
CA SER A 93 3.96 -13.51 -4.89
C SER A 93 5.22 -14.28 -5.28
N TRP A 94 6.24 -14.26 -4.42
CA TRP A 94 7.45 -15.05 -4.60
C TRP A 94 7.12 -16.54 -4.81
N PRO A 95 7.83 -17.27 -5.70
CA PRO A 95 9.04 -16.87 -6.44
C PRO A 95 8.79 -16.13 -7.76
N GLN A 96 7.54 -15.91 -8.15
CA GLN A 96 7.24 -15.17 -9.37
C GLN A 96 7.63 -13.70 -9.22
N LYS A 97 8.27 -13.13 -10.24
CA LYS A 97 8.67 -11.72 -10.31
C LYS A 97 8.06 -11.07 -11.54
N SER A 98 6.73 -11.03 -11.59
CA SER A 98 5.95 -10.55 -12.73
C SER A 98 4.95 -9.45 -12.35
N SER A 99 5.24 -8.71 -11.28
CA SER A 99 4.41 -7.58 -10.85
C SER A 99 4.32 -6.51 -11.95
N LEU A 100 3.15 -5.89 -12.08
CA LEU A 100 2.86 -4.91 -13.12
C LEU A 100 2.18 -3.68 -12.52
N LEU A 101 2.63 -2.52 -12.99
CA LEU A 101 1.91 -1.26 -12.90
C LEU A 101 1.33 -0.96 -14.29
N MET A 102 0.02 -0.82 -14.36
CA MET A 102 -0.72 -0.44 -15.56
C MET A 102 -1.12 1.02 -15.43
N LEU A 103 -0.78 1.85 -16.41
CA LEU A 103 -1.13 3.27 -16.43
C LEU A 103 -1.98 3.55 -17.67
N GLY A 104 -3.18 4.07 -17.48
CA GLY A 104 -4.05 4.44 -18.60
C GLY A 104 -5.05 3.37 -19.04
N GLY A 105 -5.20 2.29 -18.29
CA GLY A 105 -6.08 1.17 -18.61
C GLY A 105 -5.88 0.01 -17.65
N VAL A 106 -6.70 -1.03 -17.80
CA VAL A 106 -6.73 -2.21 -16.93
C VAL A 106 -6.69 -3.48 -17.79
N ASP A 107 -5.67 -4.31 -17.60
CA ASP A 107 -5.66 -5.65 -18.17
C ASP A 107 -6.38 -6.61 -17.23
N HIS A 108 -7.53 -7.12 -17.68
CA HIS A 108 -8.38 -7.99 -16.88
C HIS A 108 -7.85 -9.43 -16.77
N ALA A 109 -6.75 -9.78 -17.45
CA ALA A 109 -6.12 -11.09 -17.31
C ALA A 109 -5.47 -11.34 -15.94
N TYR A 110 -5.27 -10.29 -15.14
CA TYR A 110 -4.54 -10.36 -13.85
C TYR A 110 -5.44 -10.46 -12.61
N HIS A 111 -6.75 -10.62 -12.80
CA HIS A 111 -7.69 -10.84 -11.70
C HIS A 111 -8.77 -11.86 -12.04
N LYS A 112 -9.44 -12.35 -11.00
CA LYS A 112 -10.54 -13.32 -11.11
C LYS A 112 -11.85 -12.66 -10.73
N GLY A 113 -12.87 -12.84 -11.58
CA GLY A 113 -14.22 -12.33 -11.33
C GLY A 113 -14.36 -10.83 -11.62
N ALA A 114 -15.42 -10.22 -11.08
CA ALA A 114 -15.71 -8.81 -11.28
C ALA A 114 -15.00 -7.93 -10.25
N LEU A 115 -14.57 -6.73 -10.68
CA LEU A 115 -14.07 -5.69 -9.79
C LEU A 115 -15.20 -5.21 -8.87
N LYS A 116 -14.94 -5.26 -7.56
CA LYS A 116 -15.79 -4.65 -6.53
C LYS A 116 -15.31 -3.23 -6.27
N TRP A 117 -16.17 -2.26 -6.49
CA TRP A 117 -15.83 -0.84 -6.37
C TRP A 117 -16.16 -0.29 -4.98
N VAL A 118 -15.22 0.45 -4.41
CA VAL A 118 -15.34 1.12 -3.10
C VAL A 118 -14.92 2.58 -3.24
N LEU A 119 -15.69 3.48 -2.64
CA LEU A 119 -15.45 4.91 -2.73
C LEU A 119 -14.29 5.33 -1.84
N VAL A 120 -13.48 6.26 -2.34
CA VAL A 120 -12.45 6.94 -1.55
C VAL A 120 -13.15 7.92 -0.61
N THR A 121 -12.81 7.87 0.69
CA THR A 121 -13.44 8.70 1.72
C THR A 121 -12.83 10.09 1.82
N GLN A 122 -11.51 10.19 1.62
CA GLN A 122 -10.77 11.46 1.62
C GLN A 122 -9.80 11.49 0.45
N ALA A 123 -9.98 12.42 -0.48
CA ALA A 123 -9.19 12.54 -1.70
C ALA A 123 -7.79 13.17 -1.48
N HIS A 124 -7.03 12.59 -0.55
CA HIS A 124 -5.60 12.88 -0.31
C HIS A 124 -4.77 11.61 -0.55
N LEU A 125 -5.16 10.54 0.13
CA LEU A 125 -4.62 9.20 -0.04
C LEU A 125 -5.67 8.30 -0.69
N TRP A 126 -5.27 7.08 -1.04
CA TRP A 126 -6.21 6.04 -1.46
C TRP A 126 -6.88 5.41 -0.23
N GLN A 127 -7.67 6.25 0.47
CA GLN A 127 -8.31 5.93 1.74
C GLN A 127 -9.75 5.47 1.54
N ILE A 128 -10.13 4.39 2.22
CA ILE A 128 -11.48 3.82 2.20
C ILE A 128 -12.00 3.59 3.62
N ALA A 129 -13.32 3.48 3.76
CA ALA A 129 -13.95 3.01 4.99
C ALA A 129 -13.94 1.47 5.02
N VAL A 130 -13.54 0.90 6.14
CA VAL A 130 -13.63 -0.55 6.42
C VAL A 130 -14.68 -0.72 7.51
N ASP A 131 -15.58 -1.69 7.34
CA ASP A 131 -16.70 -1.90 8.26
C ASP A 131 -16.25 -2.68 9.50
N ARG A 132 -15.40 -3.70 9.28
CA ARG A 132 -14.80 -4.54 10.32
C ARG A 132 -13.67 -5.41 9.78
N ILE A 133 -12.80 -5.85 10.68
CA ILE A 133 -11.79 -6.87 10.41
C ILE A 133 -12.08 -8.05 11.32
N SER A 134 -12.22 -9.24 10.73
CA SER A 134 -12.61 -10.45 11.47
C SER A 134 -11.71 -11.64 11.18
N MET A 135 -11.59 -12.54 12.15
CA MET A 135 -10.88 -13.80 12.03
C MET A 135 -11.62 -14.83 12.87
N ASN A 136 -11.81 -16.04 12.33
CA ASN A 136 -12.58 -17.11 12.98
C ASN A 136 -13.99 -16.68 13.45
N LYS A 137 -14.72 -15.94 12.62
CA LYS A 137 -16.06 -15.37 12.91
C LYS A 137 -16.11 -14.38 14.10
N LYS A 138 -14.96 -13.95 14.63
CA LYS A 138 -14.86 -12.92 15.67
C LYS A 138 -14.30 -11.64 15.06
N VAL A 139 -14.86 -10.50 15.45
CA VAL A 139 -14.29 -9.20 15.11
C VAL A 139 -13.03 -9.00 15.94
N ILE A 140 -11.90 -8.78 15.26
CA ILE A 140 -10.57 -8.64 15.89
C ILE A 140 -10.06 -7.19 15.84
N ALA A 141 -10.63 -6.36 14.97
CA ALA A 141 -10.36 -4.94 14.87
C ALA A 141 -11.51 -4.22 14.14
N CYS A 142 -11.51 -2.89 14.17
CA CYS A 142 -12.43 -2.07 13.39
C CYS A 142 -13.91 -2.35 13.74
N SER A 143 -14.23 -2.56 15.02
CA SER A 143 -15.56 -3.05 15.45
C SER A 143 -16.71 -2.06 15.27
N GLY A 144 -16.40 -0.76 15.14
CA GLY A 144 -17.35 0.31 14.80
C GLY A 144 -17.09 0.94 13.43
N GLY A 145 -16.34 0.25 12.58
CA GLY A 145 -15.76 0.82 11.37
C GLY A 145 -14.50 1.65 11.64
N CYS A 146 -13.68 1.80 10.61
CA CYS A 146 -12.39 2.47 10.66
C CYS A 146 -12.01 2.96 9.25
N GLN A 147 -10.86 3.62 9.13
CA GLN A 147 -10.29 3.99 7.84
C GLN A 147 -9.14 3.05 7.47
N ALA A 148 -8.94 2.83 6.18
CA ALA A 148 -7.79 2.10 5.67
C ALA A 148 -7.21 2.80 4.43
N ILE A 149 -5.89 2.90 4.35
CA ILE A 149 -5.14 3.43 3.21
C ILE A 149 -4.57 2.25 2.43
N LEU A 150 -4.82 2.18 1.13
CA LEU A 150 -4.18 1.21 0.25
C LEU A 150 -2.85 1.79 -0.25
N ASP A 151 -1.74 1.21 0.19
CA ASP A 151 -0.41 1.78 -0.02
C ASP A 151 0.58 0.73 -0.53
N VAL A 152 0.90 0.81 -1.83
CA VAL A 152 1.89 -0.06 -2.47
C VAL A 152 3.30 0.16 -1.91
N GLY A 153 3.57 1.33 -1.29
CA GLY A 153 4.86 1.64 -0.67
C GLY A 153 5.08 1.00 0.71
N SER A 154 4.04 0.41 1.30
CA SER A 154 4.10 -0.25 2.62
C SER A 154 4.18 -1.77 2.49
N SER A 155 5.11 -2.42 3.19
CA SER A 155 5.34 -3.88 3.04
C SER A 155 4.38 -4.78 3.82
N PHE A 156 3.66 -4.26 4.82
CA PHE A 156 2.89 -5.06 5.77
C PHE A 156 1.48 -4.50 5.99
N LEU A 157 0.71 -5.16 6.85
CA LEU A 157 -0.55 -4.62 7.35
C LEU A 157 -0.25 -3.80 8.60
N PHE A 158 -0.40 -2.49 8.51
CA PHE A 158 -0.23 -1.62 9.67
C PHE A 158 -1.57 -1.26 10.28
N GLY A 159 -1.64 -1.26 11.61
CA GLY A 159 -2.79 -0.79 12.37
C GLY A 159 -2.37 -0.24 13.73
N PRO A 160 -3.32 0.16 14.59
CA PRO A 160 -2.97 0.64 15.92
C PRO A 160 -2.22 -0.44 16.71
N THR A 161 -1.14 -0.04 17.36
CA THR A 161 -0.16 -0.91 18.01
C THR A 161 -0.80 -1.83 19.03
N ASP A 162 -1.72 -1.33 19.85
CA ASP A 162 -2.38 -2.15 20.88
C ASP A 162 -3.33 -3.20 20.27
N ILE A 163 -4.05 -2.83 19.21
CA ILE A 163 -4.92 -3.75 18.46
C ILE A 163 -4.07 -4.82 17.76
N VAL A 164 -3.01 -4.41 17.07
CA VAL A 164 -2.07 -5.32 16.40
C VAL A 164 -1.43 -6.27 17.40
N ARG A 165 -1.00 -5.79 18.57
CA ARG A 165 -0.43 -6.65 19.63
C ARG A 165 -1.45 -7.69 20.09
N SER A 166 -2.73 -7.33 20.20
CA SER A 166 -3.82 -8.27 20.54
C SER A 166 -4.00 -9.34 19.45
N ILE A 167 -3.97 -8.94 18.18
CA ILE A 167 -4.03 -9.86 17.02
C ILE A 167 -2.84 -10.82 17.04
N GLN A 168 -1.61 -10.29 17.19
CA GLN A 168 -0.40 -11.11 17.21
C GLN A 168 -0.39 -12.10 18.38
N ARG A 169 -0.88 -11.72 19.58
CA ARG A 169 -1.02 -12.64 20.73
C ARG A 169 -2.06 -13.72 20.49
N SER A 170 -3.14 -13.39 19.80
CA SER A 170 -4.18 -14.36 19.43
C SER A 170 -3.68 -15.38 18.39
N ILE A 171 -2.79 -14.95 17.49
CA ILE A 171 -2.15 -15.81 16.50
C ILE A 171 -0.99 -16.62 17.11
N ASN A 172 -0.22 -16.01 18.01
CA ASN A 172 1.02 -16.54 18.58
C ASN A 172 1.03 -16.41 20.10
N PRO A 173 0.33 -17.31 20.83
CA PRO A 173 0.28 -17.26 22.29
C PRO A 173 1.60 -17.65 22.95
N SER A 174 2.55 -18.23 22.21
CA SER A 174 3.85 -18.70 22.71
C SER A 174 4.96 -18.29 21.74
N PRO A 175 5.38 -17.01 21.76
CA PRO A 175 6.33 -16.46 20.80
C PRO A 175 7.74 -17.01 20.99
N LEU A 176 8.50 -17.06 19.90
CA LEU A 176 9.90 -17.48 19.92
C LEU A 176 10.79 -16.33 20.37
N GLN A 177 11.71 -16.58 21.32
CA GLN A 177 12.73 -15.61 21.76
C GLN A 177 12.17 -14.25 22.20
N ASN A 178 10.93 -14.21 22.72
CA ASN A 178 10.17 -12.98 23.04
C ASN A 178 9.85 -12.08 21.82
N GLU A 179 10.06 -12.57 20.59
CA GLU A 179 9.67 -11.88 19.37
C GLU A 179 8.26 -12.29 18.95
N GLN A 180 7.28 -11.44 19.28
CA GLN A 180 5.85 -11.72 19.08
C GLN A 180 5.48 -12.06 17.62
N GLN A 181 6.28 -11.59 16.66
CA GLN A 181 6.06 -11.79 15.23
C GLN A 181 6.66 -13.09 14.68
N LEU A 182 7.56 -13.75 15.40
CA LEU A 182 8.15 -15.02 15.00
C LEU A 182 7.40 -16.20 15.58
N ILE A 183 6.96 -17.11 14.71
CA ILE A 183 6.14 -18.27 15.04
C ILE A 183 6.60 -19.49 14.26
N LEU A 184 6.46 -20.69 14.83
CA LEU A 184 6.70 -21.93 14.11
C LEU A 184 5.71 -22.07 12.94
N CYS A 185 6.22 -22.35 11.74
CA CYS A 185 5.37 -22.49 10.56
C CYS A 185 4.34 -23.62 10.72
N ASN A 186 4.68 -24.70 11.42
CA ASN A 186 3.77 -25.82 11.64
C ASN A 186 2.58 -25.48 12.55
N SER A 187 2.77 -24.61 13.56
CA SER A 187 1.68 -24.22 14.47
C SER A 187 0.65 -23.29 13.80
N THR A 188 0.96 -22.77 12.63
CA THR A 188 0.08 -21.84 11.91
C THR A 188 -0.80 -22.54 10.84
N MET A 189 -0.69 -23.86 10.65
CA MET A 189 -1.41 -24.63 9.62
C MET A 189 -2.92 -24.51 9.65
N THR A 190 -3.50 -24.29 10.81
CA THR A 190 -4.96 -24.21 11.03
C THR A 190 -5.48 -22.78 11.10
N LEU A 191 -4.63 -21.76 10.95
CA LEU A 191 -5.08 -20.38 11.06
C LEU A 191 -6.06 -20.02 9.94
N PRO A 192 -7.24 -19.45 10.27
CA PRO A 192 -8.29 -19.15 9.30
C PRO A 192 -7.97 -17.86 8.52
N PRO A 193 -8.66 -17.58 7.41
CA PRO A 193 -8.53 -16.30 6.73
C PRO A 193 -8.83 -15.11 7.66
N VAL A 194 -8.13 -13.99 7.43
CA VAL A 194 -8.53 -12.68 7.96
C VAL A 194 -9.46 -12.05 6.94
N ILE A 195 -10.63 -11.58 7.36
CA ILE A 195 -11.66 -11.03 6.47
C ILE A 195 -11.77 -9.53 6.74
N PHE A 196 -11.51 -8.74 5.70
CA PHE A 196 -11.82 -7.32 5.67
C PHE A 196 -13.22 -7.16 5.07
N THR A 197 -14.18 -6.67 5.85
CA THR A 197 -15.49 -6.32 5.31
C THR A 197 -15.49 -4.84 4.95
N ILE A 198 -15.75 -4.53 3.68
CA ILE A 198 -15.67 -3.18 3.13
C ILE A 198 -16.94 -2.93 2.33
N ASN A 199 -17.74 -1.93 2.74
CA ASN A 199 -19.03 -1.62 2.11
C ASN A 199 -19.95 -2.87 2.00
N GLY A 200 -20.04 -3.64 3.09
CA GLY A 200 -20.82 -4.87 3.20
C GLY A 200 -20.24 -6.08 2.44
N MET A 201 -19.13 -5.92 1.72
CA MET A 201 -18.51 -6.99 0.93
C MET A 201 -17.31 -7.58 1.68
N ASP A 202 -17.24 -8.91 1.74
CA ASP A 202 -16.10 -9.60 2.34
C ASP A 202 -14.93 -9.77 1.36
N PHE A 203 -13.75 -9.42 1.85
CA PHE A 203 -12.45 -9.62 1.21
C PHE A 203 -11.60 -10.55 2.09
N PRO A 204 -11.78 -11.88 1.97
CA PRO A 204 -11.01 -12.86 2.73
C PRO A 204 -9.55 -12.93 2.26
N MET A 205 -8.62 -12.78 3.19
CA MET A 205 -7.19 -12.91 2.94
C MET A 205 -6.69 -14.19 3.62
N SER A 206 -6.27 -15.15 2.79
CA SER A 206 -5.79 -16.44 3.28
C SER A 206 -4.48 -16.32 4.07
N ARG A 207 -4.23 -17.31 4.92
CA ARG A 207 -3.05 -17.40 5.80
C ARG A 207 -1.73 -17.13 5.10
N LYS A 208 -1.53 -17.60 3.87
CA LYS A 208 -0.27 -17.44 3.13
C LYS A 208 0.15 -15.98 2.92
N TYR A 209 -0.76 -15.03 3.08
CA TYR A 209 -0.48 -13.60 3.00
C TYR A 209 -0.04 -13.06 4.37
N TYR A 210 -0.80 -13.28 5.44
CA TYR A 210 -0.45 -12.72 6.75
C TYR A 210 0.56 -13.53 7.57
N ILE A 211 0.92 -14.74 7.11
CA ILE A 211 2.01 -15.57 7.64
C ILE A 211 3.02 -15.83 6.52
N GLN A 212 4.19 -15.20 6.59
CA GLN A 212 5.27 -15.35 5.59
C GLN A 212 6.37 -16.26 6.12
N LYS A 213 6.93 -17.13 5.27
CA LYS A 213 8.09 -17.95 5.65
C LYS A 213 9.35 -17.10 5.68
N VAL A 214 10.10 -17.17 6.77
CA VAL A 214 11.45 -16.58 6.89
C VAL A 214 12.52 -17.65 6.68
N SER A 215 12.26 -18.85 7.21
CA SER A 215 13.09 -20.04 7.00
C SER A 215 12.20 -21.27 6.83
N LYS A 216 12.80 -22.47 6.85
CA LYS A 216 12.05 -23.73 6.74
C LYS A 216 10.97 -23.88 7.82
N ASP A 217 11.32 -23.55 9.05
CA ASP A 217 10.48 -23.81 10.23
C ASP A 217 9.98 -22.51 10.90
N ILE A 218 10.54 -21.36 10.54
CA ILE A 218 10.18 -20.06 11.12
C ILE A 218 9.37 -19.23 10.13
N CYS A 219 8.23 -18.75 10.62
CA CYS A 219 7.31 -17.88 9.93
C CYS A 219 7.18 -16.54 10.67
N PHE A 220 6.82 -15.50 9.92
CA PHE A 220 6.66 -14.13 10.36
C PHE A 220 5.20 -13.67 10.19
N ILE A 221 4.65 -13.01 11.21
CA ILE A 221 3.30 -12.44 11.21
C ILE A 221 3.38 -11.01 10.67
N THR A 222 2.69 -10.74 9.57
CA THR A 222 2.82 -9.47 8.82
C THR A 222 1.91 -8.34 9.32
N PHE A 223 1.42 -8.44 10.55
CA PHE A 223 0.70 -7.35 11.21
C PHE A 223 1.70 -6.53 12.01
N ASN A 224 1.75 -5.21 11.78
CA ASN A 224 2.66 -4.29 12.45
C ASN A 224 1.91 -3.10 13.07
N GLY A 225 2.35 -2.66 14.25
CA GLY A 225 1.84 -1.45 14.88
C GLY A 225 2.41 -0.18 14.23
N GLY A 226 1.90 0.98 14.64
CA GLY A 226 2.44 2.28 14.27
C GLY A 226 1.58 3.06 13.28
N THR A 227 0.28 3.17 13.51
CA THR A 227 -0.59 4.08 12.74
C THR A 227 -1.13 5.25 13.56
N GLU A 228 -0.74 5.35 14.84
CA GLU A 228 -1.18 6.38 15.79
C GLU A 228 -0.73 7.78 15.39
N TYR A 229 0.35 7.90 14.61
CA TYR A 229 0.82 9.19 14.09
C TYR A 229 0.03 9.67 12.86
N ILE A 230 -0.76 8.79 12.22
CA ILE A 230 -1.55 9.12 11.02
C ILE A 230 -2.83 9.82 11.43
N SER A 231 -3.54 9.25 12.42
CA SER A 231 -4.81 9.78 12.93
C SER A 231 -5.05 9.30 14.37
N PRO A 232 -5.72 10.08 15.23
CA PRO A 232 -6.20 9.60 16.51
C PRO A 232 -7.30 8.53 16.38
N SER A 233 -7.99 8.47 15.23
CA SER A 233 -8.97 7.42 14.95
C SER A 233 -8.28 6.15 14.42
N GLU A 234 -8.87 4.98 14.68
CA GLU A 234 -8.38 3.71 14.14
C GLU A 234 -8.19 3.80 12.62
N THR A 235 -6.93 3.72 12.19
CA THR A 235 -6.52 3.80 10.79
C THR A 235 -5.59 2.65 10.48
N TRP A 236 -5.85 1.99 9.36
CA TRP A 236 -5.07 0.88 8.86
C TRP A 236 -4.30 1.28 7.59
N VAL A 237 -3.17 0.63 7.34
CA VAL A 237 -2.48 0.67 6.05
C VAL A 237 -2.46 -0.74 5.49
N LEU A 238 -3.14 -0.92 4.37
CA LEU A 238 -3.20 -2.16 3.62
C LEU A 238 -2.07 -2.14 2.58
N GLY A 239 -0.91 -2.63 3.02
CA GLY A 239 0.30 -2.67 2.21
C GLY A 239 0.33 -3.80 1.17
N ASP A 240 1.54 -4.13 0.73
CA ASP A 240 1.83 -5.13 -0.30
C ASP A 240 1.17 -6.49 -0.01
N ILE A 241 0.98 -6.85 1.26
CA ILE A 241 0.42 -8.14 1.68
C ILE A 241 -1.02 -8.26 1.21
N PHE A 242 -1.79 -7.19 1.37
CA PHE A 242 -3.17 -7.12 0.91
C PHE A 242 -3.24 -7.01 -0.61
N LEU A 243 -2.38 -6.17 -1.20
CA LEU A 243 -2.35 -5.90 -2.64
C LEU A 243 -1.80 -7.07 -3.47
N ARG A 244 -1.09 -8.02 -2.84
CA ARG A 244 -0.77 -9.34 -3.43
C ARG A 244 -1.96 -10.29 -3.45
N ALA A 245 -2.90 -10.14 -2.52
CA ALA A 245 -4.13 -10.93 -2.50
C ALA A 245 -5.18 -10.39 -3.48
N TYR A 246 -5.17 -9.07 -3.69
CA TYR A 246 -6.16 -8.37 -4.49
C TYR A 246 -5.53 -7.50 -5.57
N PHE A 247 -5.87 -7.79 -6.81
CA PHE A 247 -5.64 -6.88 -7.93
C PHE A 247 -6.42 -5.60 -7.66
N THR A 248 -5.71 -4.48 -7.76
CA THR A 248 -6.22 -3.20 -7.30
C THR A 248 -6.19 -2.19 -8.42
N VAL A 249 -7.35 -1.63 -8.74
CA VAL A 249 -7.54 -0.54 -9.70
C VAL A 249 -7.83 0.74 -8.96
N PHE A 250 -7.13 1.80 -9.28
CA PHE A 250 -7.33 3.15 -8.76
C PHE A 250 -7.92 4.01 -9.87
N ASP A 251 -9.16 4.44 -9.70
CA ASP A 251 -9.88 5.29 -10.65
C ASP A 251 -9.92 6.72 -10.11
N GLN A 252 -9.04 7.57 -10.64
CA GLN A 252 -8.89 8.96 -10.21
C GLN A 252 -10.10 9.80 -10.63
N SER A 253 -10.73 9.50 -11.76
CA SER A 253 -11.88 10.27 -12.25
C SER A 253 -13.12 10.12 -11.38
N LYS A 254 -13.30 8.92 -10.79
CA LYS A 254 -14.48 8.59 -9.99
C LYS A 254 -14.17 8.48 -8.49
N ASN A 255 -12.93 8.79 -8.09
CA ASN A 255 -12.45 8.68 -6.70
C ASN A 255 -12.87 7.35 -6.05
N LYS A 256 -12.52 6.25 -6.70
CA LYS A 256 -12.88 4.91 -6.24
C LYS A 256 -11.76 3.91 -6.49
N ILE A 257 -11.79 2.82 -5.74
CA ILE A 257 -10.86 1.70 -5.87
C ILE A 257 -11.64 0.46 -6.26
N GLY A 258 -11.15 -0.27 -7.25
CA GLY A 258 -11.66 -1.56 -7.68
C GLY A 258 -10.80 -2.68 -7.12
N LEU A 259 -11.41 -3.65 -6.46
CA LEU A 259 -10.73 -4.81 -5.87
C LEU A 259 -11.28 -6.11 -6.46
N ALA A 260 -10.40 -7.00 -6.89
CA ALA A 260 -10.73 -8.37 -7.28
C ALA A 260 -9.61 -9.32 -6.86
N PRO A 261 -9.89 -10.60 -6.56
CA PRO A 261 -8.85 -11.57 -6.27
C PRO A 261 -7.78 -11.61 -7.38
N SER A 262 -6.50 -11.52 -7.00
CA SER A 262 -5.40 -11.68 -7.95
C SER A 262 -5.36 -13.09 -8.55
N VAL A 263 -4.86 -13.22 -9.78
CA VAL A 263 -4.62 -14.52 -10.41
C VAL A 263 -3.54 -15.34 -9.72
#